data_AF-A0A538BAA0-F1
#
_entry.id   AF-A0A538BAA0-F1
#
_cell.length_a   1.000
_cell.length_b   1.000
_cell.length_c   1.000
_cell.angle_alpha   90.00
_cell.angle_beta   90.00
_cell.angle_gamma   90.00
#
_symmetry.space_group_name_H-M   'P 1'
#
loop_
_entity.id
_entity.type
_entity.pdbx_description
1 polymer ?
#
loop_
_entity_poly.entity_id
_entity_poly.type
_entity_poly.pdbx_seq_one_letter_code
_entity_poly.pdbx_strand_id
1 'polypeptide(L)' 'YYRLAGSRFLVEYDNTQNDANHAHSVWRDPGNDFGDDLLRRHLAEDHSAKAAP' A
#
# COMPACT_ATOMS: atom_id res chain seq x y z
N TYR A 1 5.04 -2.85 18.53
CA TYR A 1 4.99 -2.37 17.14
C TYR A 1 6.39 -1.99 16.67
N TYR A 2 6.82 -2.57 15.55
CA TYR A 2 8.05 -2.20 14.84
C TYR A 2 7.76 -2.02 13.36
N ARG A 3 8.41 -1.03 12.74
CA ARG A 3 8.31 -0.76 11.31
C ARG A 3 9.67 -0.43 10.74
N LEU A 4 10.03 -1.14 9.67
CA LEU A 4 11.21 -0.87 8.85
C LEU A 4 10.74 -0.47 7.46
N ALA A 5 11.11 0.74 7.03
CA ALA A 5 10.72 1.27 5.73
C ALA A 5 11.98 1.67 4.94
N GLY A 6 12.17 1.01 3.79
CA GLY A 6 13.14 1.39 2.78
C GLY A 6 12.45 1.91 1.52
N SER A 7 13.23 2.33 0.55
CA SER A 7 12.72 2.84 -0.73
C SER A 7 11.99 1.80 -1.59
N ARG A 8 12.22 0.49 -1.34
CA ARG A 8 11.66 -0.63 -2.12
C ARG A 8 10.93 -1.68 -1.30
N PHE A 9 10.99 -1.61 0.03
CA PHE A 9 10.34 -2.61 0.87
C PHE A 9 9.90 -2.00 2.19
N LEU A 10 8.79 -2.54 2.70
CA LEU A 10 8.21 -2.22 3.98
C LEU A 10 7.99 -3.52 4.76
N VAL A 11 8.43 -3.53 6.01
CA VAL A 11 8.14 -4.60 6.97
C VAL A 11 7.48 -3.98 8.19
N GLU A 12 6.34 -4.52 8.57
CA GLU A 12 5.62 -4.15 9.79
C GLU A 12 5.37 -5.38 10.63
N TYR A 13 5.54 -5.21 11.95
CA TYR A 13 5.26 -6.23 12.95
C TYR A 13 4.52 -5.62 14.13
N ASP A 14 3.42 -6.24 14.52
CA ASP A 14 2.68 -5.93 15.73
C ASP A 14 2.32 -7.20 16.49
N ASN A 15 2.54 -7.19 17.79
CA ASN A 15 2.11 -8.23 18.72
C ASN A 15 1.79 -7.59 20.08
N THR A 16 1.16 -6.42 20.05
CA THR A 16 0.78 -5.68 21.25
C THR A 16 -0.74 -5.63 21.46
N GLN A 17 -1.52 -6.05 20.45
CA GLN A 17 -2.97 -6.12 20.50
C GLN A 17 -3.44 -7.39 21.23
N ASN A 18 -4.64 -7.36 21.81
CA ASN A 18 -5.30 -8.50 22.46
C ASN A 18 -4.39 -9.30 23.41
N ASP A 19 -3.64 -8.61 24.29
CA ASP A 19 -2.70 -9.23 25.23
C ASP A 19 -1.63 -10.10 24.54
N ALA A 20 -1.18 -9.68 23.35
CA ALA A 20 -0.22 -10.39 22.52
C ALA A 20 -0.63 -11.84 22.17
N ASN A 21 -1.94 -12.11 22.09
CA ASN A 21 -2.46 -13.46 21.83
C ASN A 21 -2.27 -13.93 20.38
N HIS A 22 -1.91 -13.03 19.46
CA HIS A 22 -1.46 -13.35 18.10
C HIS A 22 -0.65 -12.17 17.51
N ALA A 23 0.24 -12.50 16.57
CA ALA A 23 1.06 -11.52 15.89
C ALA A 23 0.47 -11.17 14.50
N HIS A 24 0.54 -9.89 14.14
CA HIS A 24 0.31 -9.37 12.80
C HIS A 24 1.66 -9.01 12.16
N SER A 25 1.86 -9.45 10.93
CA SER A 25 3.03 -9.11 10.13
C SER A 25 2.62 -8.75 8.71
N VAL A 26 3.26 -7.73 8.15
CA VAL A 26 3.10 -7.33 6.75
C VAL A 26 4.47 -7.23 6.11
N TRP A 27 4.61 -7.82 4.92
CA TRP A 27 5.71 -7.55 3.98
C TRP A 27 5.09 -6.92 2.74
N ARG A 28 5.65 -5.80 2.28
CA ARG A 28 5.15 -5.11 1.08
C ARG A 28 6.29 -4.57 0.22
N ASP A 29 6.13 -4.66 -1.11
CA ASP A 29 6.93 -3.92 -2.10
C ASP A 29 6.00 -2.89 -2.77
N PRO A 30 6.06 -1.61 -2.35
CA PRO A 30 5.15 -0.59 -2.88
C PRO A 30 5.26 -0.37 -4.40
N GLY A 31 6.39 -0.72 -5.01
CA GLY A 31 6.60 -0.60 -6.46
C GLY A 31 6.03 -1.78 -7.26
N ASN A 32 5.64 -2.85 -6.58
CA ASN A 32 5.14 -4.08 -7.20
C ASN A 32 3.96 -4.67 -6.40
N ASP A 33 3.12 -3.80 -5.84
CA ASP A 33 1.93 -4.25 -5.13
C ASP A 33 0.99 -4.97 -6.08
N PHE A 34 0.48 -6.12 -5.62
CA PHE A 34 -0.58 -6.82 -6.32
C PHE A 34 -1.81 -5.92 -6.40
N GLY A 35 -2.16 -5.50 -7.62
CA GLY A 35 -3.28 -4.59 -7.83
C GLY A 35 -3.04 -3.51 -8.88
N ASP A 36 -1.81 -3.31 -9.37
CA ASP A 36 -1.48 -2.20 -10.29
C ASP A 36 -1.97 -0.83 -9.75
N ASP A 37 -1.80 0.26 -10.49
CA ASP A 37 -2.42 1.53 -10.13
C ASP A 37 -3.81 1.66 -10.75
N LEU A 38 -4.71 0.73 -10.40
CA LEU A 38 -6.07 0.69 -10.93
C LEU A 38 -6.83 2.00 -10.71
N LEU A 39 -6.58 2.68 -9.58
CA LEU A 39 -7.20 3.96 -9.29
C LEU A 39 -6.65 5.06 -10.21
N ARG A 40 -5.33 5.16 -10.39
CA ARG A 40 -4.73 6.10 -11.35
C ARG A 40 -5.17 5.80 -12.78
N ARG A 41 -5.28 4.53 -13.16
CA ARG A 41 -5.77 4.12 -14.49
C ARG A 41 -7.20 4.58 -14.72
N HIS A 42 -8.10 4.27 -13.80
CA HIS A 42 -9.49 4.71 -13.85
C HIS A 42 -9.59 6.24 -13.97
N LEU A 43 -8.81 6.98 -13.18
CA LEU A 43 -8.77 8.44 -13.25
C LEU A 43 -8.34 8.95 -14.64
N ALA A 44 -7.35 8.31 -15.26
CA ALA A 44 -6.85 8.68 -16.58
C ALA A 44 -7.86 8.35 -17.70
N GLU A 45 -8.48 7.17 -17.64
CA GLU A 45 -9.36 6.65 -18.68
C GLU A 45 -10.76 7.26 -18.63
N ASP A 46 -11.34 7.37 -17.42
CA ASP A 46 -12.74 7.72 -17.24
C ASP A 46 -12.96 9.17 -16.77
N HIS A 47 -11.89 9.82 -16.27
CA HIS A 47 -11.96 11.14 -15.65
C HIS A 47 -10.89 12.12 -16.16
N SER A 48 -10.30 11.88 -17.33
CA SER A 48 -9.43 12.87 -17.94
C SER A 48 -10.22 14.15 -18.27
N ALA A 49 -9.77 15.27 -17.72
CA ALA A 49 -10.36 16.57 -18.02
C ALA A 49 -10.21 16.84 -19.52
N LYS A 50 -11.34 16.98 -20.23
CA LYS A 50 -11.34 17.46 -21.61
C LYS A 50 -10.68 18.85 -21.61
N ALA A 51 -9.57 19.01 -22.32
CA ALA A 51 -9.00 20.33 -22.55
C ALA A 51 -10.10 21.21 -23.16
N ALA A 52 -10.44 22.28 -22.46
CA ALA A 52 -11.31 23.32 -23.01
C ALA A 52 -10.62 23.93 -24.25
N PRO A 53 -11.38 24.24 -25.31
CA PRO A 53 -10.83 24.77 -26.56
C PRO A 53 -10.08 26.09 -26.39
#